data_AF-A0A2N8KWY2-F1
#
_entry.id   AF-A0A2N8KWY2-F1
#
_cell.length_a   1.000
_cell.length_b   1.000
_cell.length_c   1.000
_cell.angle_alpha   90.00
_cell.angle_beta   90.00
_cell.angle_gamma   90.00
#
_symmetry.space_group_name_H-M   'P 1'
#
loop_
_entity.id
_entity.type
_entity.pdbx_description
1 polymer ?
#
loop_
_entity_poly.entity_id
_entity_poly.type
_entity_poly.pdbx_seq_one_letter_code
_entity_poly.pdbx_strand_id
1 'polypeptide(L)'
;MVEVMVTEYRLPITRACGAARLSRAAHYKVPPLPQDKDAEVIDALNGVVERNGRWGFWKCFDRLRLDGRPWNHKRVWRVYCELGLNIPRRTKRRIPKREPVPLAGCSFVNQGWCHRPPYWSHWVIGIQAPPADRRNGARA
;
A
#
# COMPACT_ATOMS: atom_id res chain seq x y z
N MET A 1 15.44 -41.81 0.13
CA MET A 1 16.51 -42.67 -0.45
C MET A 1 16.98 -43.73 0.54
N VAL A 2 17.58 -43.35 1.69
CA VAL A 2 18.04 -44.34 2.70
C VAL A 2 16.89 -45.18 3.26
N GLU A 3 15.72 -44.57 3.53
CA GLU A 3 14.52 -45.30 3.98
C GLU A 3 14.08 -46.38 2.99
N VAL A 4 14.12 -46.10 1.68
CA VAL A 4 13.75 -47.05 0.63
C VAL A 4 14.69 -48.26 0.63
N MET A 5 16.00 -48.03 0.79
CA MET A 5 17.00 -49.11 0.88
C MET A 5 16.83 -49.98 2.13
N VAL A 6 16.37 -49.41 3.24
CA VAL A 6 16.15 -50.14 4.49
C VAL A 6 14.82 -50.92 4.46
N THR A 7 13.78 -50.35 3.86
CA THR A 7 12.43 -50.95 3.82
C THR A 7 12.28 -52.00 2.72
N GLU A 8 12.69 -51.69 1.48
CA GLU A 8 12.54 -52.60 0.34
C GLU A 8 13.64 -53.67 0.29
N TYR A 9 14.89 -53.28 0.54
CA TYR A 9 16.06 -54.17 0.39
C TYR A 9 16.56 -54.75 1.73
N ARG A 10 15.89 -54.43 2.85
CA ARG A 10 16.24 -54.88 4.22
C ARG A 10 17.72 -54.68 4.57
N LEU A 11 18.33 -53.62 4.04
CA LEU A 11 19.73 -53.31 4.33
C LEU A 11 19.84 -52.70 5.74
N PRO A 12 20.90 -53.03 6.50
CA PRO A 12 21.16 -52.33 7.75
C PRO A 12 21.44 -50.85 7.45
N ILE A 13 20.94 -49.96 8.32
CA ILE A 13 21.04 -48.50 8.18
C ILE A 13 22.48 -48.05 7.88
N THR A 14 23.48 -48.74 8.44
CA THR A 14 24.90 -48.47 8.21
C THR A 14 25.32 -48.68 6.75
N ARG A 15 24.86 -49.76 6.10
CA ARG A 15 25.13 -50.03 4.68
C ARG A 15 24.34 -49.10 3.78
N ALA A 16 23.08 -48.82 4.11
CA ALA A 16 22.25 -47.90 3.34
C ALA A 16 22.81 -46.46 3.38
N CYS A 17 23.22 -45.97 4.56
CA CYS A 17 23.90 -44.67 4.69
C CYS A 17 25.22 -44.62 3.91
N GLY A 18 26.01 -45.70 3.98
CA GLY A 18 27.26 -45.82 3.23
C GLY A 18 27.05 -45.78 1.71
N ALA A 19 26.05 -46.50 1.20
CA ALA A 19 25.68 -46.49 -0.22
C ALA A 19 25.17 -45.11 -0.68
N ALA A 20 24.40 -44.43 0.17
CA ALA A 20 23.88 -43.08 -0.09
C ALA A 20 24.90 -41.96 0.17
N ARG A 21 26.14 -42.28 0.59
CA ARG A 21 27.19 -41.33 1.00
C ARG A 21 26.71 -40.30 2.04
N LEU A 22 25.84 -40.72 2.96
CA LEU A 22 25.32 -39.90 4.05
C LEU A 22 25.93 -40.35 5.38
N SER A 23 26.18 -39.41 6.29
CA SER A 23 26.56 -39.76 7.67
C SER A 23 25.34 -40.29 8.42
N ARG A 24 25.55 -41.24 9.36
CA ARG A 24 24.47 -41.73 10.24
C ARG A 24 23.78 -40.59 10.99
N ALA A 25 24.53 -39.58 11.43
CA ALA A 25 23.99 -38.41 12.09
C ALA A 25 23.09 -37.58 11.18
N ALA A 26 23.43 -37.43 9.89
CA ALA A 26 22.59 -36.73 8.92
C ALA A 26 21.30 -37.52 8.59
N HIS A 27 21.32 -38.85 8.70
CA HIS A 27 20.12 -39.66 8.53
C HIS A 27 19.13 -39.47 9.70
N TYR A 28 19.62 -39.43 10.94
CA TYR A 28 18.76 -39.22 12.11
C TYR A 28 18.39 -37.76 12.36
N LYS A 29 19.25 -36.81 11.97
CA LYS A 29 18.88 -35.39 11.97
C LYS A 29 18.01 -35.11 10.76
N VAL A 30 16.70 -35.27 10.93
CA VAL A 30 15.73 -34.63 10.03
C VAL A 30 15.68 -33.15 10.41
N PRO A 31 16.22 -32.23 9.60
CA PRO A 31 15.97 -30.82 9.85
C PRO A 31 14.47 -30.58 9.70
N PRO A 32 13.80 -29.91 10.66
CA PRO A 32 12.40 -29.52 10.46
C PRO A 32 12.31 -28.71 9.18
N LEU A 33 11.33 -29.04 8.33
CA LEU A 33 11.14 -28.33 7.08
C LEU A 33 10.87 -26.86 7.43
N PRO A 34 11.45 -25.90 6.69
CA PRO A 34 11.20 -24.47 6.92
C PRO A 34 9.70 -24.14 6.97
N GLN A 35 8.89 -24.86 6.19
CA GLN A 35 7.43 -24.76 6.13
C GLN A 35 6.74 -25.10 7.46
N ASP A 36 7.23 -26.10 8.20
CA ASP A 36 6.63 -26.49 9.49
C ASP A 36 6.76 -25.37 10.52
N LYS A 37 7.87 -24.63 10.46
CA LYS A 37 8.07 -23.47 11.34
C LYS A 37 7.09 -22.36 10.98
N ASP A 38 6.91 -22.12 9.69
CA ASP A 38 6.13 -20.99 9.19
C ASP A 38 4.62 -21.26 9.16
N ALA A 39 4.18 -22.51 9.35
CA ALA A 39 2.78 -22.91 9.42
C ALA A 39 1.97 -22.06 10.40
N GLU A 40 2.49 -21.80 11.60
CA GLU A 40 1.82 -20.94 12.60
C GLU A 40 1.63 -19.50 12.11
N VAL A 41 2.62 -18.97 11.37
CA VAL A 41 2.58 -17.61 10.82
C VAL A 41 1.58 -17.52 9.67
N ILE A 42 1.53 -18.56 8.83
CA ILE A 42 0.60 -18.68 7.70
C ILE A 42 -0.83 -18.68 8.23
N ASP A 43 -1.13 -19.55 9.21
CA ASP A 43 -2.47 -19.69 9.77
C ASP A 43 -2.98 -18.38 10.39
N ALA A 44 -2.13 -17.73 11.20
CA ALA A 44 -2.48 -16.45 11.81
C ALA A 44 -2.66 -15.32 10.78
N LEU A 45 -1.80 -15.26 9.76
CA LEU A 45 -1.93 -14.29 8.68
C LEU A 45 -3.22 -14.48 7.91
N ASN A 46 -3.55 -15.72 7.53
CA ASN A 46 -4.79 -16.05 6.83
C ASN A 46 -6.01 -15.66 7.65
N GLY A 47 -6.05 -15.98 8.95
CA GLY A 47 -7.15 -15.57 9.81
C GLY A 47 -7.32 -14.05 9.98
N VAL A 48 -6.25 -13.25 9.84
CA VAL A 48 -6.34 -11.78 9.81
C VAL A 48 -6.82 -11.28 8.44
N VAL A 49 -6.30 -11.86 7.36
CA VAL A 49 -6.66 -11.47 5.99
C VAL A 49 -8.12 -11.81 5.67
N GLU A 50 -8.62 -12.96 6.10
CA GLU A 50 -10.02 -13.37 5.91
C GLU A 50 -11.00 -12.38 6.54
N ARG A 51 -10.68 -11.88 7.74
CA ARG A 51 -11.47 -10.85 8.42
C ARG A 51 -11.33 -9.48 7.74
N ASN A 52 -10.18 -9.18 7.15
CA ASN A 52 -9.81 -7.84 6.71
C ASN A 52 -9.06 -7.81 5.37
N GLY A 53 -9.67 -8.30 4.29
CA GLY A 53 -9.02 -8.43 2.97
C GLY A 53 -8.56 -7.13 2.27
N ARG A 54 -8.87 -5.95 2.82
CA ARG A 54 -8.37 -4.64 2.32
C ARG A 54 -7.11 -4.17 3.04
N TRP A 55 -6.67 -4.88 4.07
CA TRP A 55 -5.51 -4.47 4.86
C TRP A 55 -4.22 -4.85 4.13
N GLY A 56 -3.29 -3.89 4.07
CA GLY A 56 -1.93 -4.15 3.63
C GLY A 56 -1.08 -4.73 4.76
N PHE A 57 0.13 -5.16 4.40
CA PHE A 57 1.08 -5.81 5.31
C PHE A 57 1.18 -5.18 6.71
N TRP A 58 1.42 -3.87 6.81
CA TRP A 58 1.64 -3.21 8.10
C TRP A 58 0.45 -3.34 9.05
N LYS A 59 -0.78 -3.22 8.53
CA LYS A 59 -1.99 -3.38 9.36
C LYS A 59 -2.17 -4.81 9.84
N CYS A 60 -1.87 -5.80 8.99
CA CYS A 60 -1.90 -7.20 9.37
C CYS A 60 -0.82 -7.51 10.43
N PHE A 61 0.40 -6.97 10.26
CA PHE A 61 1.50 -7.14 11.21
C PHE A 61 1.19 -6.49 12.57
N ASP A 62 0.68 -5.26 12.57
CA ASP A 62 0.29 -4.57 13.81
C ASP A 62 -0.83 -5.33 14.53
N ARG A 63 -1.80 -5.89 13.80
CA ARG A 63 -2.85 -6.72 14.38
C ARG A 63 -2.30 -7.99 15.01
N LEU A 64 -1.35 -8.66 14.36
CA LEU A 64 -0.64 -9.83 14.91
C LEU A 64 0.16 -9.48 16.16
N ARG A 65 0.72 -8.26 16.23
CA ARG A 65 1.41 -7.77 17.42
C ARG A 65 0.46 -7.53 18.58
N LEU A 66 -0.74 -7.01 18.30
CA LEU A 66 -1.82 -6.86 19.28
C LEU A 66 -2.35 -8.21 19.78
N ASP A 67 -2.33 -9.25 18.93
CA ASP A 67 -2.63 -10.63 19.34
C ASP A 67 -1.51 -11.26 20.21
N GLY A 68 -0.49 -10.48 20.60
CA GLY A 68 0.57 -10.91 21.51
C GLY A 68 1.66 -11.75 20.84
N ARG A 69 1.66 -11.89 19.52
CA ARG A 69 2.63 -12.75 18.82
C ARG A 69 3.99 -12.03 18.67
N PRO A 70 5.11 -12.61 19.18
CA PRO A 70 6.43 -11.98 19.16
C PRO A 70 7.24 -12.29 17.88
N TRP A 71 6.59 -12.31 16.72
CA TRP A 71 7.28 -12.62 15.47
C TRP A 71 8.04 -11.43 14.90
N ASN A 72 9.24 -11.69 14.36
CA ASN A 72 10.01 -10.69 13.64
C ASN A 72 9.28 -10.31 12.34
N HIS A 73 9.11 -9.01 12.09
CA HIS A 73 8.48 -8.49 10.88
C HIS A 73 9.14 -9.01 9.59
N LYS A 74 10.45 -9.28 9.58
CA LYS A 74 11.15 -9.86 8.41
C LYS A 74 10.64 -11.26 8.07
N ARG A 75 10.37 -12.07 9.10
CA ARG A 75 9.84 -13.42 8.95
C ARG A 75 8.41 -13.39 8.40
N VAL A 76 7.57 -12.54 8.99
CA VAL A 76 6.17 -12.35 8.56
C VAL A 76 6.11 -11.78 7.15
N TRP A 77 7.00 -10.84 6.80
CA TRP A 77 7.11 -10.28 5.45
C TRP A 77 7.44 -11.35 4.41
N ARG A 78 8.41 -12.23 4.68
CA ARG A 78 8.74 -13.32 3.76
C ARG A 78 7.53 -14.21 3.49
N VAL A 79 6.86 -14.68 4.54
CA VAL A 79 5.67 -15.52 4.43
C VAL A 79 4.54 -14.78 3.69
N TYR A 80 4.33 -13.50 3.99
CA TYR A 80 3.32 -12.67 3.32
C TYR A 80 3.57 -12.53 1.81
N CYS A 81 4.83 -12.37 1.39
CA CYS A 81 5.21 -12.36 -0.01
C CYS A 81 5.06 -13.73 -0.67
N GLU A 82 5.46 -14.81 0.00
CA GLU A 82 5.30 -16.19 -0.48
C GLU A 82 3.81 -16.56 -0.70
N LEU A 83 2.91 -16.04 0.15
CA LEU A 83 1.46 -16.23 0.02
C LEU A 83 0.80 -15.37 -1.07
N GLY A 84 1.54 -14.45 -1.72
CA GLY A 84 1.01 -13.60 -2.78
C GLY A 84 -0.08 -12.62 -2.31
N LEU A 85 -0.13 -12.30 -1.02
CA LEU A 85 -1.16 -11.45 -0.39
C LEU A 85 -1.02 -9.95 -0.72
N ASN A 86 -0.12 -9.60 -1.64
CA ASN A 86 0.19 -8.23 -1.96
C ASN A 86 -0.93 -7.59 -2.80
N ILE A 87 -1.65 -6.64 -2.21
CA ILE A 87 -2.72 -5.93 -2.90
C ILE A 87 -2.10 -5.10 -4.03
N PRO A 88 -2.50 -5.29 -5.31
CA PRO A 88 -1.95 -4.53 -6.41
C PRO A 88 -2.28 -3.05 -6.23
N ARG A 89 -1.24 -2.20 -6.34
CA ARG A 89 -1.42 -0.76 -6.27
C ARG A 89 -2.28 -0.32 -7.45
N ARG A 90 -3.46 0.24 -7.16
CA ARG A 90 -4.34 0.76 -8.21
C ARG A 90 -3.64 1.90 -8.94
N THR A 91 -3.36 1.71 -10.23
CA THR A 91 -2.83 2.77 -11.09
C THR A 91 -3.86 3.91 -11.16
N LYS A 92 -3.39 5.15 -11.12
CA LYS A 92 -4.26 6.33 -11.31
C LYS A 92 -4.97 6.18 -12.66
N ARG A 93 -6.30 6.11 -12.64
CA ARG A 93 -7.08 6.10 -13.87
C ARG A 93 -6.82 7.42 -14.59
N ARG A 94 -6.35 7.36 -15.83
CA ARG A 94 -6.14 8.56 -16.63
C ARG A 94 -7.50 9.21 -16.86
N ILE A 95 -7.72 10.37 -16.25
CA ILE A 95 -8.91 11.18 -16.49
C ILE A 95 -8.77 11.77 -17.90
N PRO A 96 -9.82 11.78 -18.74
CA PRO A 96 -9.79 12.48 -20.01
C PRO A 96 -9.34 13.92 -19.82
N LYS A 97 -8.47 14.41 -20.70
CA LYS A 97 -8.00 15.80 -20.64
C LYS A 97 -9.18 16.71 -21.00
N ARG A 98 -9.84 17.27 -19.98
CA ARG A 98 -10.82 18.34 -20.18
C ARG A 98 -10.13 19.56 -20.76
N GLU A 99 -10.75 20.22 -21.72
CA GLU A 99 -10.32 21.56 -22.12
C GLU A 99 -10.50 22.50 -20.92
N PRO A 100 -9.47 23.28 -20.54
CA PRO A 100 -9.60 24.21 -19.42
C PRO A 100 -10.60 25.31 -19.82
N VAL A 101 -11.79 25.29 -19.22
CA VAL A 101 -12.72 26.41 -19.32
C VAL A 101 -12.13 27.57 -18.52
N PRO A 102 -11.87 28.73 -19.14
CA PRO A 102 -11.40 29.90 -18.42
C PRO A 102 -12.45 30.27 -17.37
N LEU A 103 -12.03 30.36 -16.10
CA LEU A 103 -12.90 30.88 -15.04
C LEU A 103 -13.20 32.33 -15.36
N ALA A 104 -14.48 32.69 -15.41
CA ALA A 104 -14.89 34.08 -15.54
C ALA A 104 -14.28 34.90 -14.38
N GLY A 105 -13.55 35.96 -14.70
CA GLY A 105 -13.00 36.85 -13.69
C GLY A 105 -14.13 37.52 -12.90
N CYS A 106 -13.99 37.58 -11.57
CA CYS A 106 -14.88 38.38 -10.73
C CYS A 106 -14.80 39.85 -11.18
N SER A 107 -15.92 40.48 -11.53
CA SER A 107 -15.97 41.91 -11.87
C SER A 107 -15.95 42.80 -10.62
N PHE A 108 -16.31 42.24 -9.47
CA PHE A 108 -16.33 42.93 -8.18
C PHE A 108 -15.71 42.08 -7.06
N VAL A 109 -15.22 42.76 -6.03
CA VAL A 109 -14.68 42.13 -4.82
C VAL A 109 -15.80 41.34 -4.13
N ASN A 110 -15.50 40.11 -3.66
CA ASN A 110 -16.42 39.20 -2.94
C ASN A 110 -17.51 38.47 -3.75
N GLN A 111 -17.44 38.41 -5.08
CA GLN A 111 -18.39 37.60 -5.89
C GLN A 111 -18.13 36.08 -5.85
N GLY A 112 -17.03 35.65 -5.25
CA GLY A 112 -16.69 34.24 -5.09
C GLY A 112 -15.30 34.07 -4.49
N TRP A 113 -14.85 32.81 -4.37
CA TRP A 113 -13.49 32.46 -3.96
C TRP A 113 -12.49 32.83 -5.07
N CYS A 114 -12.31 34.13 -5.28
CA CYS A 114 -11.29 34.68 -6.16
C CYS A 114 -10.00 34.78 -5.34
N HIS A 115 -9.01 33.92 -5.62
CA HIS A 115 -7.66 34.07 -5.07
C HIS A 115 -7.15 35.47 -5.44
N ARG A 116 -6.92 36.30 -4.43
CA ARG A 116 -6.32 37.63 -4.58
C ARG A 116 -4.96 37.48 -5.30
N PRO A 117 -4.71 38.11 -6.46
CA PRO A 117 -3.41 38.04 -7.12
C PRO A 117 -2.32 38.62 -6.19
N PRO A 118 -1.13 38.01 -6.12
CA PRO A 118 -0.10 38.40 -5.15
C PRO A 118 0.69 39.68 -5.53
N TYR A 119 0.21 40.49 -6.47
CA TYR A 119 0.88 41.72 -6.90
C TYR A 119 -0.11 42.88 -6.92
N TRP A 120 -0.29 43.47 -5.74
CA TRP A 120 -0.61 44.89 -5.64
C TRP A 120 0.70 45.67 -5.79
N SER A 121 1.01 46.07 -7.01
CA SER A 121 1.99 47.12 -7.29
C SER A 121 1.53 47.91 -8.51
N HIS A 122 0.98 49.09 -8.21
CA HIS A 122 0.92 50.28 -9.05
C HIS A 122 0.35 50.14 -10.46
N TRP A 123 -0.98 50.16 -10.61
CA TRP A 123 -1.60 50.87 -11.74
C TRP A 123 -2.92 51.49 -11.25
N VAL A 124 -2.88 52.79 -11.01
CA VAL A 124 -4.05 53.67 -10.93
C VAL A 124 -4.70 53.66 -12.31
N ILE A 125 -5.69 52.79 -12.52
CA ILE A 125 -6.61 52.95 -13.64
C ILE A 125 -7.69 53.90 -13.15
N GLY A 126 -7.60 55.15 -13.62
CA GLY A 126 -8.57 56.19 -13.36
C GLY A 126 -9.95 55.76 -13.83
N ILE A 127 -10.87 55.62 -12.88
CA ILE A 127 -12.29 55.51 -13.17
C ILE A 127 -12.74 56.91 -13.62
N GLN A 128 -12.91 57.09 -14.92
CA GLN A 128 -13.54 58.29 -15.48
C GLN A 128 -15.02 58.26 -15.10
N ALA A 129 -15.43 59.14 -14.18
CA ALA A 129 -16.84 59.34 -13.85
C ALA A 129 -17.58 59.95 -15.06
N PRO A 130 -18.79 59.46 -15.41
CA PRO A 130 -19.58 60.06 -16.49
C PRO A 130 -20.09 61.46 -16.08
N PRO A 131 -20.13 62.44 -17.01
CA PRO A 131 -20.56 63.80 -16.70
C PRO A 131 -22.07 63.84 -16.41
N ALA A 132 -22.43 64.62 -15.38
CA ALA A 132 -23.81 64.82 -14.95
C ALA A 132 -24.68 65.46 -16.04
N ASP A 133 -25.82 64.82 -16.35
CA ASP A 133 -26.85 65.31 -17.26
C ASP A 133 -27.48 66.60 -16.70
N ARG A 134 -27.45 67.65 -17.51
CA ARG A 134 -27.93 68.99 -17.20
C ARG A 134 -29.41 69.06 -17.63
N ARG A 135 -30.35 68.84 -16.72
CA ARG A 135 -31.78 69.09 -16.97
C ARG A 135 -32.51 69.77 -15.80
N ASN A 136 -32.78 71.06 -16.03
CA ASN A 136 -33.95 71.88 -15.68
C ASN A 136 -34.71 71.67 -14.36
N GLY A 137 -34.90 72.77 -13.62
CA GLY A 137 -36.02 72.89 -12.67
C GLY A 137 -36.04 74.16 -11.81
N ALA A 138 -36.87 75.11 -12.22
CA ALA A 138 -37.70 76.00 -11.37
C ALA A 138 -37.15 77.34 -10.79
N ARG A 139 -37.80 78.42 -11.29
CA ARG A 139 -38.46 79.54 -10.57
C ARG A 139 -37.66 80.44 -9.63
N ALA A 140 -37.56 81.72 -9.98
CA ALA A 140 -38.38 82.82 -9.41
C ALA A 140 -38.23 84.07 -10.30
#